data_AF-A0A9X8VDG2-F1
#
_entry.id   AF-A0A9X8VDG2-F1
#
_cell.length_a   1.000
_cell.length_b   1.000
_cell.length_c   1.000
_cell.angle_alpha   90.00
_cell.angle_beta   90.00
_cell.angle_gamma   90.00
#
_symmetry.space_group_name_H-M   'P 1'
#
loop_
_entity.id
_entity.type
_entity.pdbx_description
1 polymer ?
#
loop_
_entity_poly.entity_id
_entity_poly.type
_entity_poly.pdbx_seq_one_letter_code
_entity_poly.pdbx_strand_id
1 'polypeptide(L)' 'ALNRLCHAQRKPLVSGAAIRMEGQLSVFTYQPGEPCYRCLSRLFGDSALTCVEAGVMAPLVGTIGTLQAMEAI' A
#
# COMPACT_ATOMS: atom_id res chain seq x y z
N ALA A 1 4.44 7.90 8.16
CA ALA A 1 5.52 8.85 7.84
C ALA A 1 5.85 8.88 6.34
N LEU A 2 6.06 7.72 5.70
CA LEU A 2 6.46 7.60 4.29
C LEU A 2 5.63 8.42 3.29
N ASN A 3 4.29 8.23 3.26
CA ASN A 3 3.42 8.99 2.36
C ASN A 3 3.57 10.51 2.49
N ARG A 4 3.76 11.04 3.71
CA ARG A 4 3.93 12.49 3.91
C ARG A 4 5.21 12.98 3.25
N LEU A 5 6.31 12.23 3.37
CA LEU A 5 7.61 12.58 2.78
C LEU A 5 7.57 12.45 1.26
N CYS A 6 7.04 11.35 0.72
CA CYS A 6 6.93 11.14 -0.72
C CYS A 6 6.04 12.20 -1.38
N HIS A 7 4.91 12.54 -0.76
CA HIS A 7 4.02 13.61 -1.24
C HIS A 7 4.72 14.98 -1.27
N ALA A 8 5.40 15.35 -0.18
CA ALA A 8 6.11 16.63 -0.09
C ALA A 8 7.26 16.74 -1.10
N GLN A 9 7.95 15.62 -1.39
CA GLN A 9 9.05 15.57 -2.35
C GLN A 9 8.60 15.23 -3.78
N ARG A 10 7.29 15.05 -4.02
CA ARG A 10 6.74 14.65 -5.33
C ARG A 10 7.39 13.37 -5.88
N LYS A 11 7.76 12.44 -5.01
CA LYS A 11 8.34 11.15 -5.38
C LYS A 11 7.24 10.10 -5.43
N PRO A 12 7.06 9.36 -6.53
CA PRO A 12 6.07 8.29 -6.60
C PRO A 12 6.23 7.28 -5.45
N LEU A 13 5.10 6.78 -4.95
CA LEU A 13 5.06 5.75 -3.91
C LEU A 13 4.26 4.56 -4.43
N VAL A 14 4.94 3.42 -4.59
CA VAL A 14 4.29 2.12 -4.85
C VAL A 14 4.03 1.44 -3.50
N SER A 15 2.76 1.33 -3.12
CA SER A 15 2.33 0.78 -1.83
C SER A 15 1.63 -0.56 -2.02
N GLY A 16 2.20 -1.62 -1.44
CA GLY A 16 1.59 -2.94 -1.34
C GLY A 16 1.23 -3.28 0.11
N ALA A 17 0.15 -4.02 0.29
CA ALA A 17 -0.27 -4.57 1.58
C ALA A 17 -0.88 -5.97 1.37
N ALA A 18 -0.75 -6.85 2.37
CA ALA A 18 -1.33 -8.18 2.34
C ALA A 18 -1.72 -8.64 3.75
N ILE A 19 -2.88 -9.26 3.88
CA ILE A 19 -3.38 -9.84 5.13
C ILE A 19 -4.29 -11.03 4.82
N ARG A 20 -4.22 -12.12 5.60
CA ARG A 20 -4.95 -13.37 5.32
C ARG A 20 -4.68 -13.85 3.89
N MET A 21 -5.68 -13.70 3.02
CA MET A 21 -5.71 -14.07 1.60
C MET A 21 -5.95 -12.87 0.69
N GLU A 22 -5.94 -11.65 1.24
CA GLU A 22 -6.23 -10.41 0.52
C GLU A 22 -4.95 -9.60 0.33
N GLY A 23 -4.72 -9.17 -0.90
CA GLY A 23 -3.61 -8.31 -1.29
C GLY A 23 -4.14 -7.01 -1.90
N GLN A 24 -3.43 -5.92 -1.65
CA GLN A 24 -3.70 -4.61 -2.23
C GLN A 24 -2.42 -4.03 -2.81
N LEU A 25 -2.56 -3.35 -3.93
CA LEU A 25 -1.50 -2.61 -4.60
C LEU A 25 -2.06 -1.25 -5.04
N SER A 26 -1.32 -0.18 -4.78
CA SER A 26 -1.68 1.16 -5.23
C SER A 26 -0.43 1.98 -5.51
N VAL A 27 -0.45 2.71 -6.62
CA VAL A 27 0.63 3.62 -7.03
C VAL A 27 0.17 5.05 -6.84
N PHE A 28 0.93 5.83 -6.07
CA PHE A 28 0.66 7.23 -5.82
C PHE A 28 1.73 8.07 -6.50
N THR A 29 1.43 8.66 -7.66
CA THR A 29 2.37 9.54 -8.36
C THR A 29 2.29 11.00 -7.89
N TYR A 30 1.23 11.30 -7.12
CA TYR A 30 0.94 12.59 -6.51
C TYR A 30 0.65 13.70 -7.52
N GLN A 31 0.21 13.41 -8.74
CA GLN A 31 -0.16 14.48 -9.69
C GLN A 31 -1.27 15.40 -9.15
N PRO A 32 -1.38 16.65 -9.63
CA PRO A 32 -2.46 17.54 -9.20
C PRO A 32 -3.83 16.86 -9.42
N GLY A 33 -4.64 16.79 -8.36
CA GLY A 33 -5.95 16.12 -8.39
C GLY A 33 -5.95 14.62 -8.04
N GLU A 34 -4.79 13.99 -7.87
CA GLU A 34 -4.71 12.57 -7.47
C GLU A 34 -4.87 12.36 -5.97
N PRO A 35 -5.49 11.24 -5.55
CA PRO A 35 -5.56 10.87 -4.14
C PRO A 35 -4.17 10.48 -3.61
N CYS A 36 -3.97 10.71 -2.32
CA CYS A 36 -2.78 10.29 -1.59
C CYS A 36 -3.06 9.02 -0.78
N TYR A 37 -2.03 8.28 -0.36
CA TYR A 37 -2.23 7.10 0.50
C TYR A 37 -3.01 7.45 1.78
N ARG A 38 -2.70 8.60 2.42
CA ARG A 38 -3.44 9.05 3.62
C ARG A 38 -4.90 9.41 3.33
N CYS A 39 -5.22 9.74 2.09
CA CYS A 39 -6.56 10.09 1.66
C CYS A 39 -7.42 8.81 1.60
N LEU A 40 -6.83 7.73 1.08
CA LEU A 40 -7.41 6.39 1.09
C LEU A 40 -7.48 5.80 2.50
N SER A 41 -6.40 5.91 3.28
CA SER A 41 -6.29 5.21 4.57
C SER A 41 -7.32 5.64 5.61
N ARG A 42 -7.89 6.85 5.48
CA ARG A 42 -8.96 7.36 6.33
C ARG A 42 -10.30 6.64 6.14
N LEU A 43 -10.46 5.91 5.04
CA LEU A 43 -11.66 5.14 4.73
C LEU A 43 -11.64 3.75 5.39
N PHE A 44 -10.50 3.32 5.92
CA PHE A 44 -10.39 2.05 6.63
C PHE A 44 -10.81 2.23 8.09
N GLY A 45 -11.55 1.25 8.61
CA GLY A 45 -11.94 1.20 10.03
C GLY A 45 -10.81 0.73 10.95
N ASP A 46 -10.87 1.10 12.23
CA ASP A 46 -9.86 0.79 13.24
C ASP A 46 -9.85 -0.70 13.68
N SER A 47 -10.82 -1.49 13.24
CA SER A 47 -11.05 -2.87 13.71
C SER A 47 -10.40 -3.94 12.83
N ALA A 48 -9.23 -3.67 12.26
CA ALA A 48 -8.51 -4.66 11.47
C ALA A 48 -7.57 -5.46 12.39
N LEU A 49 -7.71 -6.80 12.38
CA LEU A 49 -6.70 -7.68 12.99
C LEU A 49 -5.34 -7.43 12.34
N THR A 50 -4.27 -7.59 13.10
CA THR A 50 -2.91 -7.53 12.58
C THR A 50 -2.56 -8.82 11.81
N CYS A 51 -1.51 -8.77 10.97
CA CYS A 51 -0.99 -9.98 10.32
C CYS A 51 -0.51 -11.04 11.33
N VAL A 52 -0.12 -10.61 12.54
CA VAL A 52 0.28 -11.51 13.64
C VAL A 52 -0.92 -12.28 14.18
N GLU A 53 -2.08 -11.64 14.27
CA GLU A 53 -3.32 -12.24 14.79
C GLU A 53 -4.08 -13.04 13.73
N ALA A 54 -4.15 -12.52 12.50
CA ALA A 54 -4.94 -13.10 11.41
C ALA A 54 -4.15 -14.05 10.51
N GLY A 55 -2.82 -14.03 10.58
CA GLY A 55 -1.94 -14.70 9.63
C GLY A 55 -1.90 -14.03 8.26
N VAL A 56 -0.95 -14.47 7.43
CA VAL A 56 -0.83 -14.05 6.03
C VAL A 56 -0.26 -15.21 5.20
N MET A 57 -0.83 -15.46 4.03
CA MET A 57 -0.34 -16.49 3.12
C MET A 57 0.98 -16.05 2.47
N ALA A 58 2.05 -16.82 2.66
CA ALA A 58 3.39 -16.46 2.16
C ALA A 58 3.46 -16.23 0.63
N PRO A 59 2.87 -17.09 -0.23
CA PRO A 59 2.81 -16.83 -1.67
C PRO A 59 2.16 -15.50 -2.05
N LEU A 60 1.12 -15.07 -1.32
CA LEU A 60 0.42 -13.82 -1.60
C LEU A 60 1.35 -12.61 -1.40
N VAL A 61 2.15 -12.61 -0.34
CA VAL A 61 3.12 -11.54 -0.08
C VAL A 61 4.18 -11.47 -1.19
N GLY A 62 4.65 -12.63 -1.67
CA GLY A 62 5.59 -12.71 -2.79
C GLY A 62 5.01 -12.14 -4.09
N THR A 63 3.76 -12.46 -4.40
CA THR A 63 3.06 -11.93 -5.57
C THR A 63 2.89 -10.41 -5.48
N ILE A 64 2.44 -9.87 -4.34
CA ILE A 64 2.29 -8.43 -4.15
C ILE A 64 3.64 -7.72 -4.27
N GLY A 65 4.71 -8.27 -3.68
CA GLY A 65 6.05 -7.70 -3.81
C GLY A 65 6.56 -7.68 -5.26
N THR A 66 6.28 -8.73 -6.03
CA THR A 66 6.63 -8.79 -7.45
C THR A 66 5.89 -7.73 -8.26
N LEU A 67 4.59 -7.55 -8.01
CA LEU A 67 3.80 -6.50 -8.66
C LEU A 67 4.27 -5.10 -8.24
N GLN A 68 4.63 -4.89 -6.97
CA GLN A 68 5.23 -3.63 -6.52
C GLN A 68 6.52 -3.31 -7.27
N ALA A 69 7.39 -4.30 -7.48
CA ALA A 69 8.62 -4.12 -8.25
C ALA A 69 8.32 -3.78 -9.72
N MET A 70 7.31 -4.42 -10.30
CA MET A 70 6.90 -4.18 -11.69
C MET A 70 6.38 -2.76 -11.92
N GLU A 71 5.60 -2.20 -10.99
CA GLU A 71 5.13 -0.80 -11.07
C GLU A 71 6.23 0.24 -10.80
N ALA A 72 7.41 -0.18 -10.31
CA ALA A 72 8.54 0.70 -10.04
C ALA A 72 9.54 0.81 -11.20
N ILE A 73 9.45 -0.08 -12.20
CA ILE A 73 10.30 -0.14 -13.39
C ILE A 73 9.60 0.59 -14.53
#